data_AF-A0A919UKL0-F1
#
_entry.id   AF-A0A919UKL0-F1
#
_cell.length_a   1.000
_cell.length_b   1.000
_cell.length_c   1.000
_cell.angle_alpha   90.00
_cell.angle_beta   90.00
_cell.angle_gamma   90.00
#
_symmetry.space_group_name_H-M   'P 1'
#
loop_
_entity.id
_entity.type
_entity.pdbx_description
1 polymer ?
#
loop_
_entity_poly.entity_id
_entity_poly.type
_entity_poly.pdbx_seq_one_letter_code
_entity_poly.pdbx_strand_id
1 'polypeptide(L)'
;MPDLRASTASCLRCGRNLTSPESIQRGYGRQCRTLMSLATTKPTPEGFSATQMDKAWEAIEQGAIVRTSRFEMFTAVSTDGTTHYLIRPGSCTCPAGQRGHLCYHRLAVHIITATVGRKVVAS
;
A
#
# COMPACT_ATOMS: atom_id res chain seq x y z
N MET A 1 -48.36 7.02 -23.69
CA MET A 1 -48.06 6.30 -22.43
C MET A 1 -46.55 6.05 -22.38
N PRO A 2 -45.73 6.91 -21.77
CA PRO A 2 -44.30 6.61 -21.59
C PRO A 2 -44.08 5.80 -20.31
N ASP A 3 -43.33 4.70 -20.43
CA ASP A 3 -42.91 3.78 -19.37
C ASP A 3 -41.91 4.49 -18.43
N LEU A 4 -42.37 4.92 -17.26
CA LEU A 4 -41.55 5.48 -16.17
C LEU A 4 -40.76 4.35 -15.51
N ARG A 5 -39.66 3.92 -16.15
CA ARG A 5 -38.61 3.19 -15.44
C ARG A 5 -38.04 4.09 -14.37
N ALA A 6 -38.50 3.92 -13.13
CA ALA A 6 -37.81 4.43 -11.97
C ALA A 6 -36.39 3.85 -11.98
N SER A 7 -35.41 4.66 -12.38
CA SER A 7 -33.99 4.31 -12.34
C SER A 7 -33.61 4.10 -10.87
N THR A 8 -33.78 2.87 -10.38
CA THR A 8 -33.32 2.47 -9.06
C THR A 8 -31.81 2.68 -9.05
N ALA A 9 -31.35 3.70 -8.33
CA ALA A 9 -29.94 3.97 -8.17
C ALA A 9 -29.28 2.73 -7.58
N SER A 10 -28.45 2.06 -8.37
CA SER A 10 -27.79 0.82 -8.00
C SER A 10 -26.35 1.09 -7.59
N CYS A 11 -25.84 0.31 -6.64
CA CYS A 11 -24.44 0.34 -6.27
C CYS A 11 -23.57 -0.01 -7.48
N LEU A 12 -22.63 0.87 -7.85
CA LEU A 12 -21.73 0.67 -8.99
C LEU A 12 -20.81 -0.56 -8.85
N ARG A 13 -20.66 -1.11 -7.65
CA ARG A 13 -19.83 -2.29 -7.39
C ARG A 13 -20.59 -3.61 -7.27
N CYS A 14 -21.72 -3.63 -6.56
CA CYS A 14 -22.45 -4.88 -6.29
C CYS A 14 -23.85 -4.93 -6.93
N GLY A 15 -24.26 -3.90 -7.67
CA GLY A 15 -25.56 -3.82 -8.33
C GLY A 15 -26.76 -3.69 -7.39
N ARG A 16 -26.56 -3.68 -6.07
CA ARG A 16 -27.65 -3.58 -5.09
C ARG A 16 -28.37 -2.24 -5.19
N ASN A 17 -29.70 -2.24 -5.09
CA ASN A 17 -30.50 -1.02 -5.03
C ASN A 17 -30.14 -0.17 -3.79
N LEU A 18 -29.91 1.11 -4.03
CA LEU A 18 -29.61 2.12 -3.03
C LEU A 18 -30.91 2.85 -2.68
N THR A 19 -31.27 2.82 -1.41
CA THR A 19 -32.49 3.45 -0.89
C THR A 19 -32.22 4.77 -0.16
N SER A 20 -31.00 4.95 0.36
CA SER A 20 -30.61 6.16 1.07
C SER A 20 -30.08 7.22 0.11
N PRO A 21 -30.54 8.49 0.17
CA PRO A 21 -30.13 9.56 -0.74
C PRO A 21 -28.61 9.80 -0.72
N GLU A 22 -27.98 9.64 0.45
CA GLU A 22 -26.52 9.73 0.61
C GLU A 22 -25.77 8.63 -0.17
N SER A 23 -26.35 7.42 -0.24
CA SER A 23 -25.77 6.33 -1.04
C SER A 23 -26.00 6.56 -2.53
N ILE A 24 -27.19 7.06 -2.90
CA ILE A 24 -27.56 7.38 -4.29
C ILE A 24 -26.61 8.42 -4.87
N GLN A 25 -26.38 9.54 -4.16
CA GLN A 25 -25.50 10.62 -4.62
C GLN A 25 -24.04 10.17 -4.83
N ARG A 26 -23.59 9.16 -4.07
CA ARG A 26 -22.22 8.64 -4.16
C ARG A 26 -22.06 7.43 -5.08
N GLY A 27 -23.15 6.83 -5.54
CA GLY A 27 -23.13 5.64 -6.40
C GLY A 27 -22.66 4.34 -5.72
N TYR A 28 -22.41 4.34 -4.41
CA TYR A 28 -21.97 3.16 -3.66
C TYR A 28 -22.78 2.98 -2.38
N GLY A 29 -23.17 1.74 -2.10
CA GLY A 29 -23.80 1.38 -0.83
C GLY A 29 -22.81 1.39 0.34
N ARG A 30 -23.29 1.61 1.56
CA ARG A 30 -22.48 1.75 2.79
C ARG A 30 -21.39 0.68 2.95
N GLN A 31 -21.73 -0.59 2.77
CA GLN A 31 -20.78 -1.70 2.87
C GLN A 31 -19.73 -1.68 1.74
N CYS A 32 -20.15 -1.42 0.49
CA CYS A 32 -19.21 -1.31 -0.63
C CYS A 32 -18.28 -0.12 -0.46
N ARG A 33 -18.79 1.00 0.06
CA ARG A 33 -17.99 2.17 0.44
C ARG A 33 -16.96 1.81 1.50
N THR A 34 -17.36 1.20 2.61
CA THR A 34 -16.41 0.79 3.66
C THR A 34 -15.34 -0.14 3.12
N LEU A 35 -15.72 -1.13 2.31
CA LEU A 35 -14.75 -2.03 1.70
C LEU A 35 -13.81 -1.33 0.72
N MET A 36 -14.30 -0.37 -0.07
CA MET A 36 -13.44 0.45 -0.93
C MET A 36 -12.50 1.31 -0.08
N SER A 37 -13.00 1.99 0.95
CA SER A 37 -12.18 2.78 1.87
C SER A 37 -11.10 1.93 2.54
N LEU A 38 -11.43 0.70 2.96
CA LEU A 38 -10.46 -0.25 3.49
C LEU A 38 -9.42 -0.68 2.45
N ALA A 39 -9.84 -0.92 1.21
CA ALA A 39 -8.93 -1.27 0.11
C ALA A 39 -8.02 -0.09 -0.31
N THR A 40 -8.48 1.15 -0.15
CA THR A 40 -7.69 2.36 -0.45
C THR A 40 -6.77 2.75 0.70
N THR A 41 -7.07 2.34 1.93
CA THR A 41 -6.26 2.69 3.11
C THR A 41 -5.12 1.69 3.26
N LYS A 42 -4.02 1.92 2.54
CA LYS A 42 -2.73 1.29 2.88
C LYS A 42 -2.27 1.89 4.22
N PRO A 43 -2.05 1.10 5.28
CA PRO A 43 -1.59 1.66 6.55
C PRO A 43 -0.19 2.26 6.38
N THR A 44 -0.11 3.60 6.36
CA THR A 44 1.14 4.35 6.47
C THR A 44 1.67 4.16 7.89
N PRO A 45 2.86 3.55 8.10
CA PRO A 45 3.53 3.72 9.39
C PRO A 45 3.79 5.21 9.63
N GLU A 46 3.69 5.64 10.89
CA GLU A 46 3.77 7.04 11.28
C GLU A 46 5.06 7.70 10.73
N GLY A 47 4.92 8.87 10.12
CA GLY A 47 6.04 9.64 9.54
C GLY A 47 6.33 9.38 8.05
N PHE A 48 5.66 8.44 7.40
CA PHE A 48 5.78 8.22 5.94
C PHE A 48 4.62 8.84 5.16
N SER A 49 4.95 9.53 4.07
CA SER A 49 3.97 10.07 3.11
C SER A 49 3.36 8.97 2.22
N ALA A 50 2.15 9.21 1.70
CA ALA A 50 1.49 8.29 0.75
C ALA A 50 2.36 8.01 -0.50
N THR A 51 3.06 9.03 -1.02
CA THR A 51 3.99 8.86 -2.14
C THR A 51 5.17 7.95 -1.80
N GLN A 52 5.67 8.00 -0.55
CA GLN A 52 6.70 7.06 -0.10
C GLN A 52 6.17 5.64 0.01
N MET A 53 4.90 5.46 0.40
CA MET A 53 4.27 4.13 0.38
C MET A 53 4.16 3.56 -1.01
N ASP A 54 3.67 4.32 -1.98
CA ASP A 54 3.49 3.81 -3.35
C ASP A 54 4.84 3.44 -3.96
N LYS A 55 5.88 4.28 -3.77
CA LYS A 55 7.24 3.94 -4.19
C LYS A 55 7.83 2.73 -3.46
N ALA A 56 7.51 2.55 -2.19
CA ALA A 56 7.96 1.38 -1.44
C ALA A 56 7.30 0.10 -1.97
N TRP A 57 6.01 0.13 -2.29
CA TRP A 57 5.31 -0.98 -2.92
C TRP A 57 5.84 -1.28 -4.31
N GLU A 58 6.02 -0.27 -5.15
CA GLU A 58 6.62 -0.42 -6.48
C GLU A 58 7.99 -1.09 -6.41
N ALA A 59 8.86 -0.65 -5.48
CA ALA A 59 10.17 -1.26 -5.27
C ALA A 59 10.10 -2.72 -4.79
N ILE A 60 9.09 -3.09 -4.02
CA ILE A 60 8.85 -4.49 -3.61
C ILE A 60 8.39 -5.31 -4.81
N GLU A 61 7.42 -4.81 -5.58
CA GLU A 61 6.85 -5.48 -6.75
C GLU A 61 7.90 -5.72 -7.85
N GLN A 62 8.79 -4.76 -8.07
CA GLN A 62 9.90 -4.88 -9.02
C GLN A 62 11.05 -5.76 -8.51
N GLY A 63 10.97 -6.28 -7.27
CA GLY A 63 12.05 -7.08 -6.68
C GLY A 63 13.33 -6.27 -6.42
N ALA A 64 13.23 -4.95 -6.35
CA ALA A 64 14.38 -4.06 -6.16
C ALA A 64 14.98 -4.17 -4.75
N ILE A 65 14.25 -4.76 -3.78
CA ILE A 65 14.73 -5.00 -2.41
C ILE A 65 15.08 -6.47 -2.23
N VAL A 66 16.38 -6.76 -2.08
CA VAL A 66 16.91 -8.11 -1.93
C VAL A 66 17.39 -8.32 -0.49
N ARG A 67 17.02 -9.47 0.11
CA ARG A 67 17.60 -9.89 1.40
C ARG A 67 19.02 -10.37 1.15
N THR A 68 19.95 -9.87 1.96
CA THR A 68 21.31 -10.44 1.97
C THR A 68 21.38 -11.62 2.93
N SER A 69 22.40 -12.47 2.79
CA SER A 69 22.64 -13.60 3.69
C SER A 69 22.92 -13.19 5.15
N ARG A 70 23.20 -11.91 5.41
CA ARG A 70 23.39 -11.39 6.76
C ARG A 70 22.05 -11.02 7.40
N PHE A 71 21.89 -11.42 8.66
CA PHE A 71 20.69 -11.12 9.44
C PHE A 71 20.41 -9.61 9.45
N GLU A 72 19.15 -9.24 9.19
CA GLU A 72 18.64 -7.85 9.17
C GLU A 72 19.25 -6.88 8.15
N MET A 73 19.98 -7.39 7.15
CA MET A 73 20.58 -6.55 6.12
C MET A 73 19.88 -6.78 4.76
N PHE A 74 19.41 -5.69 4.17
CA PHE A 74 18.76 -5.67 2.88
C PHE A 74 19.57 -4.80 1.91
N THR A 75 19.47 -5.10 0.62
CA THR A 75 20.08 -4.30 -0.44
C THR A 75 18.97 -3.81 -1.36
N ALA A 76 18.86 -2.50 -1.54
CA ALA A 76 18.10 -1.94 -2.64
C ALA A 76 18.99 -1.81 -3.87
N VAL A 77 18.51 -2.31 -4.99
CA VAL A 77 19.14 -2.12 -6.30
C VAL A 77 18.46 -0.93 -6.97
N SER A 78 19.24 0.03 -7.43
CA SER A 78 18.73 1.15 -8.23
C SER A 78 18.10 0.63 -9.52
N THR A 79 17.18 1.40 -10.11
CA THR A 79 16.54 1.06 -11.39
C THR A 79 17.55 0.82 -12.52
N ASP A 80 18.69 1.52 -12.50
CA ASP A 80 19.79 1.34 -13.46
C ASP A 80 20.68 0.12 -13.18
N GLY A 81 20.40 -0.67 -12.14
CA GLY A 81 21.15 -1.90 -11.78
C GLY A 81 22.57 -1.68 -11.26
N THR A 82 23.10 -0.46 -11.30
CA THR A 82 24.50 -0.14 -11.01
C THR A 82 24.78 0.29 -9.58
N THR A 83 23.77 0.85 -8.90
CA THR A 83 23.94 1.36 -7.54
C THR A 83 23.20 0.46 -6.55
N HIS A 84 23.92 0.01 -5.53
CA HIS A 84 23.39 -0.81 -4.44
C HIS A 84 23.37 0.01 -3.16
N TYR A 85 22.19 0.15 -2.55
CA TYR A 85 22.04 0.78 -1.25
C TYR A 85 21.87 -0.28 -0.17
N LEU A 86 22.68 -0.21 0.88
CA LEU A 86 22.54 -1.06 2.05
C LEU A 86 21.47 -0.48 2.97
N ILE A 87 20.58 -1.34 3.42
CA ILE A 87 19.45 -0.99 4.28
C ILE A 87 19.47 -1.88 5.51
N ARG A 88 19.39 -1.24 6.66
CA ARG A 88 19.05 -1.83 7.95
C ARG A 88 17.72 -1.23 8.42
N PRO A 89 17.00 -1.88 9.36
CA PRO A 89 15.74 -1.33 9.89
C PRO A 89 15.86 0.14 10.37
N GLY A 90 17.01 0.49 10.95
CA GLY A 90 17.30 1.84 11.44
C GLY A 90 18.00 2.79 10.46
N SER A 91 18.60 2.32 9.37
CA SER A 91 19.47 3.16 8.52
C SER A 91 19.49 2.71 7.06
N CYS A 92 19.67 3.65 6.14
CA CYS A 92 19.81 3.36 4.72
C CYS A 92 20.95 4.21 4.14
N THR A 93 21.79 3.62 3.29
CA THR A 93 22.89 4.34 2.63
C THR A 93 22.46 5.14 1.41
N CYS A 94 21.16 5.22 1.11
CA CYS A 94 20.67 6.12 0.07
C CYS A 94 20.87 7.60 0.46
N PRO A 95 20.93 8.54 -0.50
CA PRO A 95 21.15 9.96 -0.20
C PRO A 95 20.18 10.56 0.82
N ALA A 96 18.92 10.13 0.81
CA ALA A 96 17.92 10.57 1.78
C ALA A 96 18.20 9.99 3.19
N GLY A 97 18.61 8.72 3.28
CA GLY A 97 18.94 8.06 4.54
C GLY A 97 20.22 8.57 5.17
N GLN A 98 21.24 8.89 4.36
CA GLN A 98 22.48 9.53 4.82
C GLN A 98 22.24 10.93 5.42
N ARG A 99 21.21 11.64 4.95
CA ARG A 99 20.76 12.92 5.49
C ARG A 99 19.84 12.77 6.72
N GLY A 100 19.59 11.55 7.19
CA GLY A 100 18.75 11.28 8.35
C GLY A 100 17.25 11.27 8.06
N HIS A 101 16.82 11.36 6.79
CA HIS A 101 15.40 11.35 6.45
C HIS A 101 14.83 9.93 6.37
N LEU A 102 13.51 9.84 6.59
CA LEU A 102 12.74 8.65 6.28
C LEU A 102 12.68 8.46 4.76
N CYS A 103 13.08 7.28 4.28
CA CYS A 103 13.12 6.96 2.86
C CYS A 103 12.24 5.74 2.54
N TYR A 104 11.72 5.68 1.31
CA TYR A 104 10.87 4.58 0.87
C TYR A 104 11.57 3.22 0.95
N HIS A 105 12.91 3.16 0.88
CA HIS A 105 13.69 1.94 1.10
C HIS A 105 13.50 1.36 2.51
N ARG A 106 13.54 2.21 3.56
CA ARG A 106 13.31 1.78 4.93
C ARG A 106 11.87 1.31 5.10
N LEU A 107 10.92 2.01 4.48
CA LEU A 107 9.53 1.61 4.47
C LEU A 107 9.31 0.24 3.81
N ALA A 108 9.93 0.01 2.65
CA ALA A 108 9.85 -1.27 1.94
C ALA A 108 10.39 -2.41 2.81
N VAL A 109 11.53 -2.19 3.48
CA VAL A 109 12.08 -3.16 4.44
C VAL A 109 11.15 -3.38 5.62
N HIS A 110 10.54 -2.34 6.20
CA HIS A 110 9.54 -2.48 7.26
C HIS A 110 8.33 -3.32 6.83
N ILE A 111 7.83 -3.11 5.60
CA ILE A 111 6.73 -3.90 5.04
C ILE A 111 7.15 -5.37 4.88
N ILE A 112 8.36 -5.61 4.34
CA ILE A 112 8.90 -6.97 4.13
C ILE A 112 9.17 -7.68 5.47
N THR A 113 9.66 -6.99 6.51
CA THR A 113 9.91 -7.61 7.82
C THR A 113 8.62 -7.85 8.59
N ALA A 114 7.67 -6.92 8.55
CA ALA A 114 6.35 -7.07 9.18
C ALA A 114 5.49 -8.18 8.55
N THR A 115 5.73 -8.52 7.28
CA THR A 115 5.06 -9.65 6.61
C THR A 115 5.74 -10.99 6.90
N VAL A 116 7.08 -11.02 6.99
CA VAL A 116 7.82 -12.26 7.32
C VAL A 116 7.74 -12.64 8.81
N GLY A 117 7.60 -11.67 9.71
CA GLY A 117 7.31 -11.94 11.13
C GLY A 117 5.95 -12.61 11.38
N ARG A 118 5.07 -12.68 10.36
CA ARG A 118 3.74 -13.29 10.47
C ARG A 118 3.68 -14.78 10.14
N LYS A 119 4.82 -15.40 9.82
CA LYS A 119 4.89 -16.85 9.50
C LYS A 119 5.26 -17.77 10.67
N VAL A 120 5.39 -17.26 11.91
CA VAL A 120 5.71 -18.09 13.08
C VAL A 120 4.70 -17.84 14.20
N VAL A 121 3.47 -18.30 14.01
CA VAL A 121 2.52 -18.79 15.03
C VAL A 121 1.41 -19.50 14.25
N ALA A 122 1.71 -20.72 13.84
CA ALA A 122 0.77 -21.71 13.40
C ALA A 122 1.43 -23.07 13.65
N SER A 123 1.50 -23.45 14.92
CA SER A 123 1.73 -24.81 15.42
C SER A 123 1.14 -24.88 16.82
#